data_AF-A0A256FI41-F1
#
_entry.id   AF-A0A256FI41-F1
#
_cell.length_a   1.000
_cell.length_b   1.000
_cell.length_c   1.000
_cell.angle_alpha   90.00
_cell.angle_beta   90.00
_cell.angle_gamma   90.00
#
_symmetry.space_group_name_H-M   'P 1'
#
loop_
_entity.id
_entity.type
_entity.pdbx_description
1 polymer ?
#
loop_
_entity_poly.entity_id
_entity_poly.type
_entity_poly.pdbx_seq_one_letter_code
_entity_poly.pdbx_strand_id
1 'polypeptide(L)' 'MAGRLQGKHTQVIRVRVSSNTRLITTDFRLRDTRRNIAFNIRDIEWETNRQFISLTCESGVATG' A
#
# COMPACT_ATOMS: atom_id res chain seq x y z
N MET A 1 -19.18 -21.50 -6.24
CA MET A 1 -18.80 -20.50 -5.22
C MET A 1 -17.88 -21.18 -4.21
N ALA A 2 -16.56 -21.03 -4.31
CA ALA A 2 -15.60 -21.57 -3.33
C ALA A 2 -14.17 -21.04 -3.57
N GLY A 3 -13.54 -20.55 -2.50
CA GLY A 3 -12.15 -20.94 -2.23
C GLY A 3 -11.00 -20.15 -2.87
N ARG A 4 -11.05 -18.82 -2.94
CA ARG A 4 -9.81 -18.04 -3.12
C ARG A 4 -9.54 -17.21 -1.87
N LEU A 5 -9.08 -17.88 -0.81
CA LEU A 5 -8.16 -17.28 0.14
C LEU A 5 -6.86 -16.97 -0.63
N GLN A 6 -6.91 -16.03 -1.58
CA GLN A 6 -5.71 -15.56 -2.24
C GLN A 6 -4.99 -14.74 -1.18
N GLY A 7 -4.00 -15.38 -0.55
CA GLY A 7 -3.37 -14.98 0.70
C GLY A 7 -3.30 -13.46 0.85
N LYS A 8 -4.12 -12.93 1.75
CA LYS A 8 -4.06 -11.51 2.11
C LYS A 8 -2.71 -11.28 2.74
N HIS A 9 -1.84 -10.59 2.02
CA HIS A 9 -0.50 -10.32 2.49
C HIS A 9 -0.40 -8.83 2.81
N THR A 10 -0.35 -8.52 4.11
CA THR A 10 -0.09 -7.17 4.59
C THR A 10 1.41 -6.90 4.52
N GLN A 11 1.80 -5.76 3.96
CA GLN A 11 3.17 -5.29 3.89
C GLN A 11 3.23 -3.82 4.28
N VAL A 12 4.25 -3.46 5.04
CA VAL A 12 4.54 -2.05 5.32
C VAL A 12 5.54 -1.57 4.28
N ILE A 13 5.13 -0.59 3.48
CA ILE A 13 5.97 0.03 2.45
C ILE A 13 6.37 1.41 2.94
N ARG A 14 7.69 1.63 3.10
CA ARG A 14 8.24 2.91 3.52
C ARG A 14 8.65 3.73 2.30
N VAL A 15 8.07 4.92 2.16
CA VAL A 15 8.40 5.87 1.09
C VAL A 15 8.96 7.16 1.66
N ARG A 16 9.91 7.79 0.97
CA ARG A 16 10.42 9.11 1.38
C ARG A 16 9.33 10.17 1.25
N VAL A 17 9.35 11.14 2.17
CA VAL A 17 8.47 12.31 2.10
C VAL A 17 8.93 13.22 0.97
N SER A 18 7.98 13.57 0.10
CA SER A 18 8.09 14.51 -1.00
C SER A 18 6.74 15.22 -1.17
N SER A 19 6.70 16.32 -1.90
CA SER A 19 5.44 17.04 -2.17
C SER A 19 4.36 16.13 -2.76
N ASN A 20 4.76 15.18 -3.61
CA ASN A 20 3.84 14.22 -4.24
C ASN A 20 3.39 13.13 -3.26
N THR A 21 4.30 12.57 -2.44
CA THR A 21 3.94 11.49 -1.51
C THR A 21 3.07 11.99 -0.36
N ARG A 22 3.08 13.30 -0.06
CA ARG A 22 2.15 13.91 0.92
C ARG A 22 0.69 13.96 0.47
N LEU A 23 0.42 13.82 -0.83
CA LEU A 23 -0.95 13.79 -1.38
C LEU A 23 -1.56 12.39 -1.37
N ILE A 24 -0.78 11.36 -1.00
CA ILE A 24 -1.26 9.98 -0.95
C ILE A 24 -2.31 9.86 0.15
N THR A 25 -3.47 9.33 -0.21
CA THR A 25 -4.54 8.96 0.71
C THR A 25 -4.83 7.45 0.60
N THR A 26 -5.68 6.92 1.48
CA THR A 26 -6.08 5.50 1.45
C THR A 26 -6.92 5.11 0.22
N ASP A 27 -7.39 6.09 -0.56
CA ASP A 27 -8.05 5.88 -1.85
C ASP A 27 -7.06 5.46 -2.96
N PHE A 28 -5.78 5.78 -2.76
CA PHE A 28 -4.74 5.46 -3.73
C PHE A 28 -4.40 3.97 -3.69
N ARG A 29 -3.95 3.46 -4.85
CA ARG A 29 -3.47 2.09 -5.02
C ARG A 29 -1.98 2.08 -5.33
N LEU A 30 -1.23 1.23 -4.64
CA LEU A 30 0.18 1.02 -4.91
C LEU A 30 0.35 -0.12 -5.93
N ARG A 31 1.17 0.10 -6.95
CA ARG A 31 1.49 -0.94 -7.95
C ARG A 31 3.00 -1.15 -7.99
N ASP A 32 3.43 -2.37 -7.70
CA ASP A 32 4.78 -2.83 -8.01
C ASP A 32 4.86 -3.09 -9.52
N THR A 33 5.58 -2.24 -10.23
CA THR A 33 5.76 -2.35 -11.69
C THR A 33 6.71 -3.47 -12.10
N ARG A 34 7.58 -3.94 -11.20
CA ARG A 34 8.53 -5.03 -11.48
C ARG A 34 7.86 -6.39 -11.40
N ARG A 35 7.01 -6.58 -10.40
CA ARG A 35 6.29 -7.85 -10.16
C ARG A 35 4.86 -7.84 -10.70
N ASN A 36 4.38 -6.69 -11.17
CA ASN A 36 3.01 -6.46 -11.61
C ASN A 36 1.95 -6.81 -10.55
N ILE A 37 2.24 -6.49 -9.29
CA ILE A 37 1.35 -6.74 -8.14
C ILE A 37 0.79 -5.41 -7.68
N ALA A 38 -0.52 -5.38 -7.42
CA ALA A 38 -1.18 -4.20 -6.89
C ALA A 38 -1.59 -4.43 -5.42
N PHE A 39 -1.46 -3.38 -4.63
CA PHE A 39 -1.72 -3.35 -3.19
C PHE A 39 -2.67 -2.19 -2.87
N ASN A 40 -3.61 -2.43 -1.97
CA ASN A 40 -4.50 -1.40 -1.46
C ASN A 40 -3.91 -0.81 -0.18
N ILE A 41 -3.92 0.52 -0.05
CA ILE A 41 -3.44 1.21 1.14
C ILE A 41 -4.54 1.15 2.19
N ARG A 42 -4.21 0.65 3.39
CA ARG A 42 -5.13 0.54 4.53
C ARG A 42 -4.89 1.61 5.57
N ASP A 43 -3.63 1.97 5.77
CA ASP A 43 -3.24 2.97 6.75
C ASP A 43 -1.98 3.72 6.31
N ILE A 44 -1.85 4.95 6.80
CA ILE A 44 -0.77 5.88 6.47
C ILE A 44 -0.23 6.46 7.76
N GLU A 45 0.97 6.05 8.14
CA GLU A 45 1.64 6.53 9.34
C GLU A 45 2.83 7.43 8.98
N TRP A 46 2.94 8.55 9.67
CA TRP A 46 4.04 9.51 9.51
C TRP A 46 5.11 9.23 10.55
N GLU A 47 6.33 8.98 10.11
CA GLU A 47 7.44 8.77 11.05
C GLU A 47 7.84 10.08 11.74
N THR A 48 8.34 10.00 12.98
CA THR A 48 8.61 11.16 13.86
C THR A 48 9.53 12.21 13.22
N ASN A 49 10.50 11.78 12.42
CA ASN A 49 11.44 12.67 11.72
C ASN A 49 10.87 13.28 10.43
N ARG A 50 9.64 12.89 10.03
CA ARG A 50 8.95 13.25 8.78
C ARG A 50 9.81 13.04 7.52
N GLN A 51 10.78 12.14 7.57
CA GLN A 51 11.60 11.77 6.42
C GLN A 51 10.92 10.65 5.61
N PHE A 52 10.10 9.83 6.27
CA PHE A 52 9.41 8.71 5.67
C PHE A 52 7.93 8.67 6.05
N ILE A 53 7.16 8.05 5.16
CA ILE A 53 5.76 7.67 5.35
C ILE A 53 5.71 6.14 5.29
N SER A 54 5.11 5.52 6.29
CA SER A 54 4.85 4.10 6.35
C SER A 54 3.43 3.83 5.86
N LEU A 55 3.32 3.14 4.74
CA LEU A 55 2.05 2.75 4.14
C LEU A 55 1.79 1.28 4.45
N THR A 56 0.74 1.01 5.21
CA THR A 56 0.29 -0.37 5.45
C THR A 56 -0.58 -0.80 4.27
N CYS A 57 -0.08 -1.73 3.49
CA CYS A 57 -0.65 -2.13 2.20
C CYS A 57 -1.07 -3.61 2.24
N GLU A 58 -2.20 -3.95 1.63
CA GLU A 58 -2.71 -5.33 1.54
C GLU A 58 -2.81 -5.76 0.06
N SER A 59 -2.20 -6.90 -0.31
CA SER A 59 -2.40 -7.57 -1.60
C SER A 59 -3.41 -8.71 -1.51
N GLY A 60 -3.92 -9.15 -2.67
CA GLY A 60 -4.87 -10.26 -2.76
C GLY A 60 -6.33 -9.84 -2.60
N VAL A 61 -6.60 -8.53 -2.53
CA VAL A 61 -7.95 -8.00 -2.60
C VAL A 61 -8.45 -8.11 -4.04
N ALA A 62 -9.56 -8.82 -4.25
CA ALA A 62 -10.20 -8.95 -5.55
C ALA A 62 -10.39 -7.55 -6.16
N THR A 63 -9.77 -7.32 -7.32
CA THR A 63 -10.16 -6.21 -8.17
C THR A 63 -11.45 -6.69 -8.82
N GLY A 64 -12.57 -6.10 -8.41
CA GLY A 64 -13.89 -6.41 -8.98
C GLY A 64 -13.91 -6.22 -10.49
#